data_AF-A0A2V3ZXX4-F1
#
_entry.id   AF-A0A2V3ZXX4-F1
#
_cell.length_a   1.000
_cell.length_b   1.000
_cell.length_c   1.000
_cell.angle_alpha   90.00
_cell.angle_beta   90.00
_cell.angle_gamma   90.00
#
_symmetry.space_group_name_H-M   'P 1'
#
loop_
_entity.id
_entity.type
_entity.pdbx_description
1 polymer ?
#
loop_
_entity_poly.entity_id
_entity_poly.type
_entity_poly.pdbx_seq_one_letter_code
_entity_poly.pdbx_strand_id
1 'polypeptide(L)'
;MLLNLEKVNIGKAFELFAYNQNFKLTAYPRLITLYAIKKEFKHIPELNWKFEYDHVNVNKNRVIIEYRQNKSEDFSFYYEIPLSINFELRVFLAKSSIHFIDLYNFLLSNSLIKENQFKLKAEYHTIPHFVINQKVRRYNTGILNKIQNNNDFDGLPIDDNIKNEIDLGFQFFNPIFNQILSQFQI
;
A
#
# COMPACT_ATOMS: atom_id res chain seq x y z
N MET A 1 9.20 13.06 -0.43
CA MET A 1 10.18 12.40 0.46
C MET A 1 9.78 10.94 0.59
N LEU A 2 10.65 9.98 0.23
CA LEU A 2 10.38 8.54 0.33
C LEU A 2 11.24 7.93 1.46
N LEU A 3 10.61 7.33 2.46
CA LEU A 3 11.28 6.75 3.63
C LEU A 3 10.69 5.39 4.01
N ASN A 4 11.45 4.54 4.71
CA ASN A 4 10.90 3.32 5.30
C ASN A 4 9.81 3.68 6.32
N LEU A 5 8.71 2.91 6.33
CA LEU A 5 7.61 3.07 7.27
C LEU A 5 8.03 2.57 8.66
N GLU A 6 8.82 3.39 9.36
CA GLU A 6 9.37 3.14 10.67
C GLU A 6 9.03 4.29 11.62
N LYS A 7 8.87 3.99 12.91
CA LYS A 7 8.55 4.98 13.96
C LYS A 7 9.46 6.21 13.90
N VAL A 8 10.78 6.00 13.77
CA VAL A 8 11.76 7.10 13.67
C VAL A 8 11.54 8.00 12.44
N ASN A 9 11.17 7.42 11.30
CA ASN A 9 10.96 8.17 10.06
C ASN A 9 9.61 8.91 10.07
N ILE A 10 8.59 8.31 10.69
CA ILE A 10 7.30 8.98 10.91
C ILE A 10 7.48 10.15 11.87
N GLY A 11 8.26 10.00 12.94
CA GLY A 11 8.64 11.07 13.86
C GLY A 11 9.34 12.23 13.14
N LYS A 12 10.36 11.94 12.33
CA LYS A 12 11.04 12.96 11.49
C LYS A 12 10.08 13.67 10.54
N ALA A 13 9.17 12.93 9.89
CA ALA A 13 8.17 13.55 9.02
C ALA A 13 7.22 14.47 9.82
N PHE A 14 6.86 14.10 11.05
CA PHE A 14 6.07 14.95 11.93
C PHE A 14 6.81 16.23 12.30
N GLU A 15 8.07 16.17 12.68
CA GLU A 15 8.88 17.37 12.96
C GLU A 15 8.97 18.30 11.75
N LEU A 16 9.20 17.74 10.56
CA LEU A 16 9.34 18.50 9.32
C LEU A 16 8.04 19.14 8.83
N PHE A 17 6.89 18.51 9.09
CA PHE A 17 5.60 18.91 8.51
C PHE A 17 4.52 19.20 9.57
N ALA A 18 4.89 19.43 10.84
CA ALA A 18 3.96 19.70 11.94
C ALA A 18 3.05 20.92 11.69
N TYR A 19 3.54 21.91 10.93
CA TYR A 19 2.78 23.11 10.57
C TYR A 19 1.75 22.87 9.45
N ASN A 20 1.87 21.76 8.70
CA ASN A 20 0.97 21.44 7.61
C ASN A 20 -0.28 20.72 8.14
N GLN A 21 -1.45 21.35 8.00
CA GLN A 21 -2.72 20.80 8.49
C GLN A 21 -3.11 19.50 7.78
N ASN A 22 -2.84 19.38 6.47
CA ASN A 22 -3.09 18.14 5.74
C ASN A 22 -2.23 17.01 6.30
N PHE A 23 -0.93 17.25 6.56
CA PHE A 23 -0.09 16.26 7.21
C PHE A 23 -0.64 15.88 8.58
N LYS A 24 -0.80 16.86 9.48
CA LYS A 24 -1.17 16.65 10.88
C LYS A 24 -2.53 15.95 11.03
N LEU A 25 -3.53 16.38 10.27
CA LEU A 25 -4.89 15.89 10.40
C LEU A 25 -5.20 14.68 9.51
N THR A 26 -4.46 14.51 8.41
CA THR A 26 -4.76 13.49 7.40
C THR A 26 -3.66 12.45 7.28
N ALA A 27 -2.49 12.82 6.77
CA ALA A 27 -1.44 11.84 6.45
C ALA A 27 -0.86 11.17 7.71
N TYR A 28 -0.57 11.95 8.73
CA TYR A 28 0.05 11.48 9.98
C TYR A 28 -0.76 10.38 10.67
N PRO A 29 -2.02 10.58 11.09
CA PRO A 29 -2.75 9.53 11.79
C PRO A 29 -2.90 8.24 10.95
N ARG A 30 -2.97 8.36 9.62
CA ARG A 30 -3.01 7.20 8.72
C ARG A 30 -1.67 6.46 8.63
N LEU A 31 -0.55 7.17 8.57
CA LEU A 31 0.79 6.57 8.62
C LEU A 31 0.98 5.76 9.90
N ILE A 32 0.49 6.29 11.01
CA ILE A 32 0.53 5.63 12.31
C ILE A 32 -0.34 4.36 12.31
N THR A 33 -1.58 4.44 11.82
CA THR A 33 -2.45 3.26 11.66
C THR A 33 -1.78 2.19 10.80
N LEU A 34 -1.22 2.56 9.65
CA LEU A 34 -0.57 1.62 8.73
C LEU A 34 0.73 1.05 9.31
N TYR A 35 1.48 1.82 10.11
CA TYR A 35 2.63 1.31 10.83
C TYR A 35 2.23 0.28 11.89
N ALA A 36 1.16 0.53 12.65
CA ALA A 36 0.65 -0.44 13.62
C ALA A 36 0.25 -1.74 12.92
N ILE A 37 -0.42 -1.66 11.78
CA ILE A 37 -0.78 -2.81 10.94
C ILE A 37 0.44 -3.53 10.40
N LYS A 38 1.46 -2.81 9.90
CA LYS A 38 2.71 -3.40 9.39
C LYS A 38 3.34 -4.37 10.40
N LYS A 39 3.32 -4.04 11.70
CA LYS A 39 3.90 -4.89 12.77
C LYS A 39 3.28 -6.29 12.82
N GLU A 40 2.01 -6.43 12.45
CA GLU A 40 1.30 -7.71 12.40
C GLU A 40 1.78 -8.60 11.25
N PHE A 41 2.30 -8.01 10.17
CA PHE A 41 2.78 -8.71 8.98
C PHE A 41 4.28 -8.98 8.98
N LYS A 42 4.97 -8.88 10.14
CA LYS A 42 6.41 -9.18 10.29
C LYS A 42 6.81 -10.60 9.86
N HIS A 43 5.83 -11.50 9.76
CA HIS A 43 6.01 -12.89 9.36
C HIS A 43 6.14 -13.08 7.83
N ILE A 44 5.92 -12.02 7.04
CA ILE A 44 6.09 -12.00 5.58
C ILE A 44 7.35 -11.15 5.25
N PRO A 45 8.56 -11.72 5.34
CA PRO A 45 9.82 -10.97 5.25
C PRO A 45 10.08 -10.34 3.86
N GLU A 46 9.36 -10.77 2.84
CA GLU A 46 9.43 -10.23 1.49
C GLU A 46 8.83 -8.82 1.39
N LEU A 47 8.02 -8.38 2.36
CA LEU A 47 7.35 -7.09 2.28
C LEU A 47 8.21 -5.94 2.81
N ASN A 48 8.48 -4.97 1.94
CA ASN A 48 9.21 -3.76 2.28
C ASN A 48 8.28 -2.53 2.26
N TRP A 49 7.98 -2.01 3.44
CA TRP A 49 7.02 -0.92 3.62
C TRP A 49 7.75 0.43 3.66
N LYS A 50 7.35 1.32 2.77
CA LYS A 50 7.82 2.71 2.67
C LYS A 50 6.63 3.66 2.68
N PHE A 51 6.88 4.94 2.93
CA PHE A 51 5.90 5.99 2.69
C PHE A 51 6.52 7.14 1.92
N GLU A 52 5.70 7.74 1.06
CA GLU A 52 5.99 8.96 0.35
C GLU A 52 5.09 10.08 0.88
N TYR A 53 5.69 11.22 1.20
CA TYR A 53 4.98 12.45 1.50
C TYR A 53 5.53 13.64 0.73
N ASP A 54 4.63 14.41 0.16
CA ASP A 54 4.80 15.66 -0.58
C ASP A 54 3.75 16.66 -0.07
N HIS A 55 4.22 17.79 0.43
CA HIS A 55 3.36 18.83 1.01
C HIS A 55 2.71 19.71 -0.05
N VAL A 56 3.18 19.67 -1.30
CA VAL A 56 2.64 20.41 -2.43
C VAL A 56 1.66 19.53 -3.20
N ASN A 57 2.05 18.29 -3.50
CA ASN A 57 1.22 17.35 -4.26
C ASN A 57 0.66 16.25 -3.37
N VAL A 58 -0.48 16.53 -2.74
CA VAL A 58 -1.15 15.60 -1.80
C VAL A 58 -1.55 14.27 -2.43
N ASN A 59 -1.73 14.22 -3.75
CA ASN A 59 -2.09 13.00 -4.48
C ASN A 59 -0.92 12.02 -4.60
N LYS A 60 0.32 12.48 -4.36
CA LYS A 60 1.51 11.61 -4.27
C LYS A 60 1.69 10.98 -2.90
N ASN A 61 0.88 11.34 -1.91
CA ASN A 61 1.03 10.87 -0.55
C ASN A 61 0.50 9.45 -0.42
N ARG A 62 1.37 8.51 -0.06
CA ARG A 62 1.06 7.07 -0.08
C ARG A 62 1.98 6.26 0.80
N VAL A 63 1.50 5.09 1.21
CA VAL A 63 2.35 3.98 1.65
C VAL A 63 2.56 3.05 0.47
N ILE A 64 3.81 2.64 0.26
CA ILE A 64 4.22 1.70 -0.79
C ILE A 64 4.70 0.43 -0.09
N ILE A 65 4.24 -0.72 -0.54
CA ILE A 65 4.62 -2.02 0.00
C ILE A 65 5.22 -2.81 -1.16
N GLU A 66 6.54 -2.75 -1.28
CA GLU A 66 7.26 -3.50 -2.31
C GLU A 66 7.30 -4.98 -1.88
N TYR A 67 6.91 -5.86 -2.80
CA TYR A 67 7.16 -7.29 -2.66
C TYR A 67 8.58 -7.53 -3.17
N ARG A 68 9.53 -7.75 -2.25
CA ARG A 68 10.95 -7.98 -2.57
C ARG A 68 11.08 -9.26 -3.38
N GLN A 69 11.73 -9.13 -4.52
CA GLN A 69 11.99 -10.22 -5.43
C GLN A 69 13.50 -10.35 -5.48
N ASN A 70 14.05 -11.43 -4.93
CA ASN A 70 15.50 -11.70 -5.01
C ASN A 70 15.96 -12.04 -6.44
N LYS A 71 15.11 -11.87 -7.46
CA LYS A 71 15.29 -12.44 -8.80
C LYS A 71 15.46 -11.40 -9.91
N SER A 72 14.84 -10.21 -9.81
CA SER A 72 14.98 -9.19 -10.86
C SER A 72 14.90 -7.76 -10.33
N GLU A 73 15.78 -6.90 -10.84
CA GLU A 73 15.75 -5.44 -10.61
C GLU A 73 14.79 -4.71 -11.57
N ASP A 74 14.51 -5.31 -12.74
CA ASP A 74 13.69 -4.71 -13.80
C ASP A 74 12.19 -4.90 -13.57
N PHE A 75 11.82 -5.79 -12.66
CA PHE A 75 10.45 -6.15 -12.38
C PHE A 75 10.11 -5.93 -10.92
N SER A 76 9.10 -5.09 -10.66
CA SER A 76 8.65 -4.83 -9.30
C SER A 76 7.14 -4.94 -9.19
N PHE A 77 6.72 -5.76 -8.24
CA PHE A 77 5.37 -5.83 -7.75
C PHE A 77 5.29 -5.03 -6.47
N TYR A 78 4.28 -4.20 -6.37
CA TYR A 78 4.06 -3.44 -5.16
C TYR A 78 2.59 -3.16 -4.96
N TYR A 79 2.27 -2.97 -3.68
CA TYR A 79 1.01 -2.41 -3.26
C TYR A 79 1.19 -0.92 -2.99
N GLU A 80 0.12 -0.16 -3.21
CA GLU A 80 0.02 1.24 -2.78
C GLU A 80 -1.24 1.44 -1.95
N ILE A 81 -1.09 2.19 -0.86
CA ILE A 81 -2.20 2.70 -0.06
C ILE A 81 -2.09 4.22 -0.03
N PRO A 82 -2.95 4.95 -0.77
CA PRO A 82 -2.96 6.42 -0.73
C PRO A 82 -3.26 6.92 0.68
N LEU A 83 -2.56 7.96 1.12
CA LEU A 83 -2.82 8.64 2.39
C LEU A 83 -4.00 9.63 2.28
N SER A 84 -5.01 9.24 1.49
CA SER A 84 -6.22 10.01 1.20
C SER A 84 -7.33 9.69 2.19
N ILE A 85 -8.49 10.37 2.08
CA ILE A 85 -9.65 10.09 2.93
C ILE A 85 -10.12 8.65 2.80
N ASN A 86 -10.17 8.14 1.57
CA ASN A 86 -10.66 6.80 1.29
C ASN A 86 -9.49 5.81 1.37
N PHE A 87 -9.78 4.64 1.94
CA PHE A 87 -8.85 3.53 1.91
C PHE A 87 -8.98 2.83 0.55
N GLU A 88 -7.86 2.68 -0.14
CA GLU A 88 -7.74 1.85 -1.33
C GLU A 88 -6.46 1.03 -1.19
N LEU A 89 -6.57 -0.27 -1.40
CA LEU A 89 -5.40 -1.12 -1.58
C LEU A 89 -5.23 -1.34 -3.08
N ARG A 90 -4.16 -0.77 -3.63
CA ARG A 90 -3.87 -0.80 -5.06
C ARG A 90 -2.76 -1.80 -5.33
N VAL A 91 -2.92 -2.60 -6.37
CA VAL A 91 -1.92 -3.60 -6.80
C VAL A 91 -1.36 -3.24 -8.16
N PHE A 92 -0.04 -3.07 -8.21
CA PHE A 92 0.69 -2.78 -9.44
C PHE A 92 1.47 -4.01 -9.88
N LEU A 93 1.23 -4.40 -11.14
CA LEU A 93 1.83 -5.61 -11.72
C LEU A 93 3.17 -5.38 -12.43
N ALA A 94 3.56 -4.13 -12.70
CA ALA A 94 4.86 -3.88 -13.32
C ALA A 94 5.33 -2.43 -13.13
N LYS A 95 6.65 -2.30 -13.04
CA LYS A 95 7.42 -1.09 -13.34
C LYS A 95 8.46 -1.39 -14.43
N SER A 96 8.13 -2.29 -15.36
CA SER A 96 9.07 -2.90 -16.33
C SER A 96 8.68 -2.65 -17.78
N SER A 97 9.48 -3.22 -18.70
CA SER A 97 9.21 -3.32 -20.14
C SER A 97 7.99 -4.18 -20.50
N ILE A 98 7.44 -4.98 -19.57
CA ILE A 98 6.23 -5.77 -19.78
C ILE A 98 5.02 -4.90 -19.46
N HIS A 99 4.12 -4.74 -20.42
CA HIS A 99 2.94 -3.91 -20.22
C HIS A 99 1.95 -4.59 -19.28
N PHE A 100 1.28 -3.78 -18.45
CA PHE A 100 0.24 -4.27 -17.54
C PHE A 100 -0.82 -5.13 -18.26
N ILE A 101 -1.17 -4.78 -19.50
CA ILE A 101 -2.17 -5.52 -20.29
C ILE A 101 -1.73 -6.95 -20.60
N ASP A 102 -0.44 -7.17 -20.81
CA ASP A 102 0.11 -8.50 -21.11
C ASP A 102 0.01 -9.39 -19.85
N LEU A 103 0.38 -8.83 -18.70
CA LEU A 103 0.20 -9.51 -17.41
C LEU A 103 -1.27 -9.74 -17.10
N TYR A 104 -2.15 -8.79 -17.36
CA TYR A 104 -3.59 -8.94 -17.16
C TYR A 104 -4.16 -10.10 -18.00
N ASN A 105 -3.85 -10.12 -19.30
CA ASN A 105 -4.28 -11.19 -20.21
C ASN A 105 -3.71 -12.54 -19.81
N PHE A 106 -2.46 -12.58 -19.33
CA PHE A 106 -1.83 -13.75 -18.76
C PHE A 106 -2.60 -14.28 -17.54
N LEU A 107 -2.98 -13.41 -16.60
CA LEU A 107 -3.75 -13.80 -15.41
C LEU A 107 -5.13 -14.36 -15.78
N LEU A 108 -5.79 -13.80 -16.79
CA LEU A 108 -7.07 -14.31 -17.29
C LEU A 108 -6.93 -15.67 -17.99
N SER A 109 -5.97 -15.80 -18.91
CA SER A 109 -5.79 -17.03 -19.70
C SER A 109 -5.39 -18.22 -18.85
N ASN A 110 -4.69 -17.98 -17.74
CA ASN A 110 -4.31 -19.01 -16.77
C ASN A 110 -5.33 -19.18 -15.63
N SER A 111 -6.51 -18.53 -15.72
CA SER A 111 -7.56 -18.60 -14.69
C SER A 111 -7.10 -18.23 -13.27
N LEU A 112 -6.09 -17.37 -13.17
CA LEU A 112 -5.56 -16.87 -11.90
C LEU A 112 -6.46 -15.77 -11.32
N ILE A 113 -7.13 -15.02 -12.21
CA ILE A 113 -8.21 -14.10 -11.88
C ILE A 113 -9.38 -14.31 -12.84
N LYS A 114 -10.57 -13.84 -12.44
CA LYS A 114 -11.74 -13.75 -13.33
C LYS A 114 -11.86 -12.34 -13.91
N GLU A 115 -12.52 -12.26 -15.06
CA GLU A 115 -12.90 -10.96 -15.64
C GLU A 115 -13.74 -10.16 -14.62
N ASN A 116 -13.44 -8.87 -14.48
CA ASN A 116 -14.10 -7.96 -13.55
C ASN A 116 -14.05 -8.36 -12.06
N GLN A 117 -13.20 -9.32 -11.66
CA GLN A 117 -13.03 -9.70 -10.26
C GLN A 117 -12.52 -8.54 -9.40
N PHE A 118 -11.63 -7.71 -9.97
CA PHE A 118 -11.09 -6.52 -9.33
C PHE A 118 -11.32 -5.31 -10.22
N LYS A 119 -11.54 -4.15 -9.60
CA LYS A 119 -11.69 -2.91 -10.34
C LYS A 119 -10.32 -2.50 -10.92
N LEU A 120 -10.24 -2.42 -12.24
CA LEU A 120 -9.08 -1.84 -12.92
C LEU A 120 -9.20 -0.31 -12.96
N LYS A 121 -8.12 0.40 -12.61
CA LYS A 121 -8.02 1.85 -12.75
C LYS A 121 -6.72 2.23 -13.46
N ALA A 122 -6.78 3.33 -14.22
CA ALA A 122 -5.62 4.05 -14.73
C ALA A 122 -5.96 5.54 -14.67
N GLU A 123 -5.32 6.28 -13.77
CA GLU A 123 -5.48 7.75 -13.65
C GLU A 123 -4.34 8.43 -14.43
N TYR A 124 -4.54 9.69 -14.84
CA TYR A 124 -3.53 10.48 -15.56
C TYR A 124 -2.21 10.51 -14.74
N HIS A 125 -1.10 10.03 -15.34
CA HIS A 125 0.22 9.78 -14.74
C HIS A 125 0.37 8.60 -13.77
N THR A 126 -0.64 7.74 -13.61
CA THR A 126 -0.49 6.49 -12.85
C THR A 126 -0.52 5.28 -13.79
N ILE A 127 0.34 4.30 -13.50
CA ILE A 127 0.36 3.02 -14.21
C ILE A 127 -0.97 2.29 -13.92
N PRO A 128 -1.54 1.53 -14.87
CA PRO A 128 -2.71 0.72 -14.61
C PRO A 128 -2.51 -0.20 -13.40
N HIS A 129 -3.54 -0.32 -12.57
CA HIS A 129 -3.50 -1.07 -11.32
C HIS A 129 -4.88 -1.61 -10.95
N PHE A 130 -4.88 -2.69 -10.16
CA PHE A 130 -6.11 -3.16 -9.53
C PHE A 130 -6.38 -2.42 -8.24
N VAL A 131 -7.65 -2.19 -7.92
CA VAL A 131 -8.13 -1.81 -6.59
C VAL A 131 -8.82 -3.03 -5.99
N ILE A 132 -8.29 -3.52 -4.86
CA ILE A 132 -8.59 -4.88 -4.38
C ILE A 132 -9.36 -4.93 -3.05
N ASN A 133 -9.53 -3.78 -2.38
CA ASN A 133 -10.36 -3.72 -1.18
C ASN A 133 -11.83 -4.01 -1.51
N GLN A 134 -12.46 -4.90 -0.74
CA GLN A 134 -13.79 -5.42 -1.04
C GLN A 134 -14.90 -4.69 -0.28
N LYS A 135 -14.67 -4.35 1.00
CA LYS A 135 -15.69 -3.84 1.92
C LYS A 135 -15.31 -2.46 2.47
N VAL A 136 -14.06 -2.26 2.85
CA VAL A 136 -13.62 -1.02 3.50
C VAL A 136 -13.42 0.09 2.48
N ARG A 137 -14.13 1.20 2.65
CA ARG A 137 -14.01 2.40 1.79
C ARG A 137 -13.25 3.56 2.44
N ARG A 138 -13.19 3.62 3.77
CA ARG A 138 -12.64 4.75 4.54
C ARG A 138 -11.94 4.25 5.79
N TYR A 139 -10.96 5.03 6.23
CA TYR A 139 -10.33 4.86 7.54
C TYR A 139 -11.32 5.11 8.67
N ASN A 140 -11.22 4.33 9.75
CA ASN A 140 -12.06 4.52 10.94
C ASN A 140 -11.71 5.83 11.66
N THR A 141 -12.62 6.80 11.64
CA THR A 141 -12.42 8.11 12.26
C THR A 141 -12.20 8.04 13.77
N GLY A 142 -12.84 7.09 14.47
CA GLY A 142 -12.64 6.87 15.90
C GLY A 142 -11.21 6.45 16.22
N ILE A 143 -10.61 5.61 15.37
CA ILE A 143 -9.20 5.22 15.48
C ILE A 143 -8.29 6.42 15.18
N LEU A 144 -8.53 7.15 14.09
CA LEU A 144 -7.72 8.33 13.73
C LEU A 144 -7.74 9.40 14.84
N ASN A 145 -8.91 9.65 15.44
CA ASN A 145 -9.06 10.61 16.54
C ASN A 145 -8.31 10.16 17.80
N LYS A 146 -8.33 8.86 18.13
CA LYS A 146 -7.54 8.32 19.24
C LYS A 146 -6.04 8.52 19.02
N ILE A 147 -5.56 8.34 17.79
CA ILE A 147 -4.15 8.57 17.44
C ILE A 147 -3.77 10.04 17.59
N GLN A 148 -4.64 10.96 17.16
CA GLN A 148 -4.37 12.40 17.29
C GLN A 148 -4.30 12.89 18.74
N ASN A 149 -5.00 12.20 19.64
CA ASN A 149 -5.12 12.57 21.05
C ASN A 149 -4.22 11.74 21.98
N ASN A 150 -3.40 10.82 21.45
CA ASN A 150 -2.55 9.94 22.24
C ASN A 150 -1.08 10.08 21.85
N ASN A 151 -0.21 10.20 22.86
CA ASN A 151 1.25 10.29 22.69
C ASN A 151 1.93 8.92 22.73
N ASP A 152 1.25 7.88 23.21
CA ASP A 152 1.76 6.52 23.19
C ASP A 152 1.60 5.93 21.79
N PHE A 153 2.70 5.97 21.03
CA PHE A 153 2.80 5.46 19.66
C PHE A 153 2.63 3.93 19.55
N ASP A 154 2.98 3.18 20.60
CA ASP A 154 3.05 1.73 20.56
C ASP A 154 1.77 1.05 21.08
N GLY A 155 1.01 1.71 21.94
CA GLY A 155 -0.31 1.29 22.44
C GLY A 155 -1.50 1.69 21.56
N LEU A 156 -1.27 2.11 20.31
CA LEU A 156 -2.34 2.64 19.44
C LEU A 156 -3.25 1.54 18.89
N PRO A 157 -4.56 1.82 18.77
CA PRO A 157 -5.52 0.86 18.25
C PRO A 157 -5.25 0.54 16.78
N ILE A 158 -5.30 -0.75 16.45
CA ILE A 158 -5.22 -1.26 15.08
C ILE A 158 -6.61 -1.19 14.44
N ASP A 159 -6.69 -0.74 13.19
CA ASP A 159 -7.91 -0.84 12.38
C ASP A 159 -7.99 -2.24 11.77
N ASP A 160 -8.64 -3.17 12.49
CA ASP A 160 -8.76 -4.58 12.06
C ASP A 160 -9.43 -4.73 10.69
N ASN A 161 -10.33 -3.84 10.32
CA ASN A 161 -10.98 -3.91 9.02
C ASN A 161 -9.97 -3.62 7.90
N ILE A 162 -9.15 -2.59 8.05
CA ILE A 162 -8.07 -2.29 7.10
C ILE A 162 -7.03 -3.40 7.10
N LYS A 163 -6.64 -3.89 8.28
CA LYS A 163 -5.70 -5.02 8.41
C LYS A 163 -6.19 -6.23 7.61
N ASN A 164 -7.46 -6.60 7.76
CA ASN A 164 -8.03 -7.77 7.09
C ASN A 164 -8.09 -7.58 5.56
N GLU A 165 -8.37 -6.37 5.06
CA GLU A 165 -8.32 -6.08 3.61
C GLU A 165 -6.90 -6.19 3.06
N ILE A 166 -5.90 -5.74 3.83
CA ILE A 166 -4.48 -5.88 3.48
C ILE A 166 -4.07 -7.36 3.47
N ASP A 167 -4.43 -8.11 4.52
CA ASP A 167 -4.15 -9.55 4.62
C ASP A 167 -4.75 -10.33 3.45
N LEU A 168 -6.03 -10.11 3.15
CA LEU A 168 -6.69 -10.72 1.99
C LEU A 168 -6.00 -10.38 0.68
N GLY A 169 -5.54 -9.12 0.54
CA GLY A 169 -4.78 -8.70 -0.62
C GLY A 169 -3.47 -9.45 -0.77
N PHE A 170 -2.72 -9.61 0.32
CA PHE A 170 -1.47 -10.38 0.33
C PHE A 170 -1.70 -11.86 0.05
N GLN A 171 -2.69 -12.47 0.68
CA GLN A 171 -3.04 -13.89 0.47
C GLN A 171 -3.40 -14.17 -0.99
N PHE A 172 -4.04 -13.22 -1.66
CA PHE A 172 -4.43 -13.37 -3.06
C PHE A 172 -3.27 -13.06 -4.03
N PHE A 173 -2.60 -11.92 -3.87
CA PHE A 173 -1.65 -11.42 -4.87
C PHE A 173 -0.20 -11.86 -4.66
N ASN A 174 0.25 -12.15 -3.43
CA ASN A 174 1.63 -12.65 -3.24
C ASN A 174 1.86 -13.99 -3.98
N PRO A 175 0.94 -14.97 -3.96
CA PRO A 175 1.07 -16.17 -4.78
C PRO A 175 1.09 -15.87 -6.28
N ILE A 176 0.25 -14.94 -6.76
CA ILE A 176 0.22 -14.52 -8.16
C ILE A 176 1.55 -13.90 -8.58
N PHE A 177 2.13 -13.04 -7.74
CA PHE A 177 3.46 -12.48 -7.98
C PHE A 177 4.51 -13.57 -8.16
N ASN A 178 4.52 -14.56 -7.27
CA ASN A 178 5.44 -15.70 -7.36
C ASN A 178 5.25 -16.51 -8.66
N GLN A 179 3.99 -16.70 -9.09
CA GLN A 179 3.68 -17.40 -10.34
C GLN A 179 4.19 -16.64 -11.57
N ILE A 180 3.92 -15.33 -11.65
CA ILE A 180 4.44 -14.49 -12.74
C ILE A 180 5.98 -14.57 -12.77
N LEU A 181 6.65 -14.41 -11.63
CA LEU A 181 8.12 -14.51 -11.57
C LEU A 181 8.63 -15.84 -12.08
N SER A 182 7.99 -16.94 -11.67
CA SER A 182 8.38 -18.28 -12.11
C SER A 182 8.22 -18.48 -13.63
N GLN A 183 7.20 -17.88 -14.23
CA GLN A 183 6.81 -18.15 -15.61
C GLN A 183 7.51 -17.25 -16.62
N PHE A 184 7.76 -16.00 -16.26
CA PHE A 184 8.49 -15.07 -17.12
C PHE A 184 10.02 -15.22 -17.00
N GLN A 185 10.50 -16.19 -16.19
CA GLN A 185 11.92 -16.43 -15.88
C GLN A 185 12.64 -15.16 -15.39
N ILE A 186 11.92 -14.36 -14.61
CA ILE A 186 12.36 -13.09 -14.03
C ILE A 186 12.96 -13.36 -12.65
#